data_AF-A0A931W569-F1
#
_entry.id   AF-A0A931W569-F1
#
_cell.length_a   1.000
_cell.length_b   1.000
_cell.length_c   1.000
_cell.angle_alpha   90.00
_cell.angle_beta   90.00
_cell.angle_gamma   90.00
#
_symmetry.space_group_name_H-M   'P 1'
#
loop_
_entity.id
_entity.type
_entity.pdbx_description
1 polymer ?
#
loop_
_entity_poly.entity_id
_entity_poly.type
_entity_poly.pdbx_seq_one_letter_code
_entity_poly.pdbx_strand_id
1 'polypeptide(L)' 'MDIAPLNEKTGYVRWMKRQGLPIHVGHGMADLRALEVAPYERMGGRAAFV' A
#
# COMPACT_ATOMS: atom_id res chain seq x y z
N MET A 1 -4.60 0.00 20.34
CA MET A 1 -5.83 0.17 19.55
C MET A 1 -5.64 -0.69 18.32
N ASP A 2 -6.13 -1.92 18.38
CA ASP A 2 -6.01 -2.89 17.29
C ASP A 2 -6.97 -2.51 16.16
N ILE A 3 -6.37 -2.20 15.02
CA ILE A 3 -7.08 -1.88 13.78
C ILE A 3 -7.49 -3.20 13.15
N ALA A 4 -8.72 -3.27 12.62
CA ALA A 4 -9.16 -4.46 11.90
C ALA A 4 -8.11 -4.82 10.82
N PRO A 5 -7.57 -6.05 10.83
CA PRO A 5 -6.52 -6.43 9.91
C PRO A 5 -7.02 -6.22 8.48
N LEU A 6 -6.13 -5.70 7.62
CA LEU A 6 -6.36 -5.57 6.19
C LEU A 6 -7.01 -6.88 5.71
N ASN A 7 -8.29 -6.86 5.33
CA ASN A 7 -9.05 -8.09 5.14
C ASN A 7 -8.46 -8.87 3.97
N GLU A 8 -7.57 -9.81 4.28
CA GLU A 8 -6.74 -10.54 3.33
C GLU A 8 -7.55 -11.34 2.31
N LYS A 9 -8.85 -11.49 2.56
CA LYS A 9 -9.78 -12.24 1.75
C LYS A 9 -10.22 -11.50 0.49
N THR A 10 -10.10 -10.17 0.44
CA THR A 10 -10.58 -9.41 -0.73
C THR A 10 -9.67 -9.58 -1.95
N GLY A 11 -10.25 -9.56 -3.15
CA GLY A 11 -9.49 -9.59 -4.40
C GLY A 11 -8.53 -8.40 -4.53
N TYR A 12 -8.93 -7.24 -4.01
CA TYR A 12 -8.12 -6.03 -4.02
C TYR A 12 -6.84 -6.17 -3.20
N VAL A 13 -6.91 -6.69 -1.97
CA VAL A 13 -5.73 -6.93 -1.14
C VAL A 13 -4.76 -7.91 -1.79
N ARG A 14 -5.28 -9.00 -2.38
CA ARG A 14 -4.43 -9.96 -3.12
C ARG A 14 -3.79 -9.33 -4.35
N TRP A 15 -4.49 -8.46 -5.05
CA TRP A 15 -3.94 -7.73 -6.18
C TRP A 15 -2.85 -6.75 -5.74
N MET A 16 -3.07 -5.97 -4.67
CA MET A 16 -2.09 -5.04 -4.09
C MET A 16 -0.78 -5.76 -3.72
N LYS A 17 -0.89 -6.88 -2.96
CA LYS A 17 0.27 -7.69 -2.55
C LYS A 17 1.09 -8.20 -3.75
N ARG A 18 0.43 -8.47 -4.88
CA ARG A 18 1.11 -8.91 -6.12
C ARG A 18 1.83 -7.80 -6.88
N GLN A 19 1.54 -6.52 -6.60
CA GLN A 19 2.20 -5.41 -7.29
C GLN A 19 3.65 -5.19 -6.82
N GLY A 20 4.05 -5.77 -5.68
CA GLY A 20 5.39 -5.56 -5.12
C GLY A 20 5.64 -4.13 -4.61
N LEU A 21 4.58 -3.36 -4.40
CA LEU A 21 4.66 -2.00 -3.87
C LEU A 21 4.50 -2.00 -2.35
N PRO A 22 5.13 -1.06 -1.62
CA PRO A 22 4.91 -0.86 -0.19
C PRO A 22 3.42 -0.66 0.11
N ILE A 23 2.92 -1.31 1.17
CA ILE A 23 1.54 -1.18 1.67
C ILE A 23 1.63 -0.65 3.10
N HIS A 24 1.25 0.60 3.28
CA HIS A 24 1.15 1.24 4.60
C HIS A 24 -0.25 1.02 5.14
N VAL A 25 -0.37 0.77 6.45
CA VAL A 25 -1.65 0.51 7.12
C VAL A 25 -1.79 1.43 8.33
N GLY A 26 -2.98 1.98 8.57
CA GLY A 26 -3.19 2.92 9.68
C GLY A 26 -4.38 3.86 9.44
N HIS A 27 -4.52 4.85 10.32
CA HIS A 27 -5.57 5.88 10.25
C HIS A 27 -5.04 7.28 9.91
N GLY A 28 -3.85 7.36 9.30
CA GLY A 28 -3.33 8.61 8.78
C GLY A 28 -1.84 8.56 8.51
N MET A 29 -1.41 9.33 7.53
CA MET A 29 -0.02 9.60 7.23
C MET A 29 0.19 11.11 7.34
N ALA A 30 1.07 11.54 8.25
CA ALA A 30 1.30 12.96 8.50
C ALA A 30 1.97 13.67 7.30
N ASP A 31 2.85 12.97 6.60
CA ASP A 31 3.50 13.45 5.37
C ASP A 31 3.58 12.33 4.33
N LEU A 32 2.93 12.54 3.19
CA LEU A 32 2.95 11.59 2.08
C LEU A 32 4.31 11.54 1.35
N ARG A 33 5.13 12.59 1.47
CA ARG A 33 6.44 12.66 0.81
C ARG A 33 7.49 11.78 1.46
N ALA A 34 7.27 11.43 2.72
CA ALA A 34 8.14 10.54 3.49
C ALA A 34 7.82 9.05 3.27
N LEU A 35 6.81 8.72 2.45
CA LEU A 35 6.48 7.32 2.18
C LEU A 35 7.62 6.60 1.45
N GLU A 36 7.88 5.38 1.92
CA GLU A 36 8.60 4.41 1.12
C GLU A 36 7.77 4.09 -0.14
N VAL A 37 8.41 4.22 -1.30
CA VAL A 37 7.83 3.96 -2.61
C VAL A 37 8.74 3.08 -3.45
N ALA A 38 8.14 2.17 -4.23
CA ALA A 38 8.85 1.28 -5.15
C ALA A 38 8.47 1.58 -6.61
N PRO A 39 9.31 1.20 -7.59
CA PRO A 39 8.96 1.30 -9.00
C PRO A 39 7.65 0.57 -9.31
N TYR A 40 6.77 1.22 -10.07
CA TYR A 40 5.50 0.65 -10.50
C TYR A 40 5.47 0.47 -12.01
N GLU A 41 5.79 -0.74 -12.45
CA GLU A 41 5.86 -1.17 -13.85
C GLU A 41 4.65 -0.72 -14.69
N ARG A 42 3.44 -0.81 -14.12
CA ARG A 42 2.21 -0.46 -14.84
C ARG A 42 2.09 1.03 -15.18
N MET A 43 2.64 1.89 -14.32
CA MET A 43 2.46 3.35 -14.40
C MET A 43 3.75 4.09 -14.78
N GLY A 44 4.89 3.40 -14.81
CA GLY A 44 6.21 3.97 -15.13
C GLY A 44 6.77 4.93 -14.07
N GLY A 45 6.15 4.99 -12.88
CA GLY A 45 6.53 5.88 -11.78
C GLY A 45 6.90 5.12 -10.50
N ARG A 46 7.03 5.82 -9.37
CA ARG A 46 7.16 5.22 -8.04
C ARG A 46 5.84 5.31 -7.30
N ALA A 47 5.46 4.26 -6.59
CA ALA A 47 4.17 4.18 -5.92
C ALA A 47 4.23 3.41 -4.59
N ALA A 48 3.18 3.61 -3.79
CA ALA A 48 2.87 2.87 -2.57
C ALA A 48 1.34 2.88 -2.38
N PHE A 49 0.84 1.92 -1.59
CA PHE A 49 -0.54 1.89 -1.12
C PHE A 49 -0.61 2.38 0.33
N VAL A 50 -1.71 3.02 0.69
CA VAL A 50 -1.99 3.58 2.03
C VAL A 50 -3.38 3.13 2.48
#